data_AF-A0A090FJ58-F1
#
_entry.id   AF-A0A090FJ58-F1
#
_cell.length_a   1.000
_cell.length_b   1.000
_cell.length_c   1.000
_cell.angle_alpha   90.00
_cell.angle_beta   90.00
_cell.angle_gamma   90.00
#
_symmetry.space_group_name_H-M   'P 1'
#
loop_
_entity.id
_entity.type
_entity.pdbx_description
1 polymer ?
#
loop_
_entity_poly.entity_id
_entity_poly.type
_entity_poly.pdbx_seq_one_letter_code
_entity_poly.pdbx_strand_id
1 'polypeptide(L)'
;MTREDITDLYRGYIACLNDQDWNNLGRFVGEEVQYNGETIGLSGYRRMLEGDFEAIPDLRFNIELLISEPPRVAARLHFDCRPKGVLFSEATIFDSA
;
A
#
# COMPACT_ATOMS: atom_id res chain seq x y z
N MET A 1 10.02 12.99 13.19
CA MET A 1 10.34 11.67 12.63
C MET A 1 11.65 11.77 11.89
N THR A 2 12.59 10.90 12.21
CA THR A 2 13.85 10.75 11.46
C THR A 2 13.61 9.93 10.18
N ARG A 3 14.68 9.76 9.40
CA ARG A 3 14.68 8.85 8.24
C ARG A 3 14.34 7.42 8.67
N GLU A 4 14.92 6.98 9.78
CA GLU A 4 14.73 5.65 10.34
C GLU A 4 13.27 5.47 10.78
N ASP A 5 12.71 6.46 11.49
CA ASP A 5 11.30 6.41 11.91
C ASP A 5 10.34 6.22 10.73
N ILE A 6 10.55 6.94 9.62
CA ILE A 6 9.70 6.82 8.42
C ILE A 6 9.92 5.48 7.72
N THR A 7 11.17 5.01 7.68
CA THR A 7 11.53 3.71 7.11
C THR A 7 10.83 2.57 7.86
N ASP A 8 10.87 2.61 9.19
CA ASP A 8 10.25 1.61 10.05
C ASP A 8 8.72 1.69 9.99
N LEU A 9 8.16 2.90 9.96
CA LEU A 9 6.72 3.09 9.77
C LEU A 9 6.24 2.48 8.45
N TYR A 10 6.96 2.73 7.35
CA TYR A 10 6.59 2.17 6.04
C TYR A 10 6.74 0.65 5.99
N ARG A 11 7.77 0.07 6.63
CA ARG A 11 7.91 -1.39 6.76
C ARG A 11 6.78 -1.99 7.58
N GLY A 12 6.39 -1.35 8.68
CA GLY A 12 5.24 -1.75 9.49
C GLY A 12 3.93 -1.68 8.72
N TYR A 13 3.74 -0.65 7.90
CA TYR A 13 2.61 -0.53 6.98
C TYR A 13 2.54 -1.71 6.01
N ILE A 14 3.64 -2.06 5.34
CA ILE A 14 3.70 -3.19 4.40
C ILE A 14 3.44 -4.53 5.11
N ALA A 15 3.95 -4.72 6.33
CA ALA A 15 3.64 -5.90 7.14
C ALA A 15 2.13 -5.99 7.46
N CYS A 16 1.53 -4.87 7.89
CA CYS A 16 0.10 -4.76 8.15
C CYS A 16 -0.76 -5.12 6.93
N LEU A 17 -0.35 -4.68 5.73
CA LEU A 17 -1.04 -5.04 4.49
C LEU A 17 -0.93 -6.53 4.17
N ASN A 18 0.28 -7.09 4.25
CA ASN A 18 0.51 -8.50 3.95
C ASN A 18 -0.21 -9.46 4.92
N ASP A 19 -0.38 -9.05 6.17
CA ASP A 19 -1.14 -9.78 7.20
C ASP A 19 -2.66 -9.50 7.13
N GLN A 20 -3.10 -8.60 6.24
CA GLN A 20 -4.49 -8.13 6.12
C GLN A 20 -5.06 -7.62 7.46
N ASP A 21 -4.22 -6.98 8.27
CA ASP A 21 -4.57 -6.51 9.60
C ASP A 21 -5.31 -5.16 9.53
N TRP A 22 -6.53 -5.20 8.98
CA TRP A 22 -7.35 -4.00 8.75
C TRP A 22 -7.73 -3.25 10.02
N ASN A 23 -7.69 -3.92 11.18
CA ASN A 23 -7.96 -3.31 12.47
C ASN A 23 -6.83 -2.38 12.90
N ASN A 24 -5.58 -2.67 12.49
CA ASN A 24 -4.42 -1.84 12.82
C ASN A 24 -4.00 -0.89 11.70
N LEU A 25 -4.65 -0.93 10.52
CA LEU A 25 -4.33 -0.07 9.37
C LEU A 25 -4.31 1.43 9.71
N GLY A 26 -5.22 1.89 10.58
CA GLY A 26 -5.29 3.28 11.03
C GLY A 26 -4.06 3.78 11.81
N ARG A 27 -3.14 2.89 12.21
CA ARG A 27 -1.83 3.29 12.78
C ARG A 27 -0.87 3.83 11.72
N PHE A 28 -1.08 3.46 10.46
CA PHE A 28 -0.18 3.77 9.35
C PHE A 28 -0.80 4.77 8.37
N VAL A 29 -2.12 4.75 8.23
CA VAL A 29 -2.87 5.55 7.25
C VAL A 29 -3.72 6.59 7.99
N GLY A 30 -3.57 7.86 7.60
CA GLY A 30 -4.34 8.96 8.18
C GLY A 30 -5.83 8.91 7.81
N GLU A 31 -6.68 9.50 8.67
CA GLU A 31 -8.14 9.51 8.47
C GLU A 31 -8.59 10.17 7.16
N GLU A 32 -7.87 11.21 6.72
CA GLU A 32 -8.12 11.98 5.50
C GLU A 32 -7.15 11.62 4.35
N VAL A 33 -6.70 10.36 4.28
CA VAL A 33 -5.75 9.93 3.24
C VAL A 33 -6.25 10.24 1.83
N GLN A 34 -5.33 10.75 1.01
CA GLN A 34 -5.52 10.94 -0.42
C GLN A 34 -4.86 9.82 -1.20
N TYR A 35 -5.58 9.27 -2.17
CA TYR A 35 -5.07 8.28 -3.11
C TYR A 35 -5.22 8.85 -4.52
N ASN A 36 -4.12 8.91 -5.28
CA ASN A 36 -4.06 9.50 -6.62
C ASN A 36 -4.70 10.91 -6.73
N GLY A 37 -4.61 11.71 -5.67
CA GLY A 37 -5.14 13.07 -5.60
C GLY A 37 -6.59 13.19 -5.12
N GLU A 38 -7.27 12.07 -4.86
CA GLU A 38 -8.63 12.05 -4.31
C GLU A 38 -8.64 11.68 -2.82
N THR A 39 -9.33 12.47 -1.99
CA THR A 39 -9.53 12.15 -0.57
C THR A 39 -10.57 11.06 -0.43
N ILE A 40 -10.13 9.84 -0.12
CA ILE A 40 -11.00 8.67 0.09
C ILE A 40 -11.14 8.28 1.56
N GLY A 41 -10.25 8.80 2.40
CA GLY A 41 -10.19 8.52 3.83
C GLY A 41 -9.83 7.07 4.17
N LEU A 42 -9.62 6.79 5.46
CA LEU A 42 -9.16 5.47 5.92
C LEU A 42 -10.11 4.33 5.50
N SER A 43 -11.41 4.57 5.55
CA SER A 43 -12.42 3.57 5.18
C SER A 43 -12.44 3.28 3.67
N GLY A 44 -12.25 4.31 2.83
CA GLY A 44 -12.11 4.14 1.39
C GLY A 44 -10.82 3.41 1.02
N TYR A 45 -9.72 3.78 1.67
CA TYR A 45 -8.41 3.15 1.48
C TYR A 45 -8.45 1.66 1.86
N ARG A 46 -9.08 1.32 2.98
CA ARG A 46 -9.31 -0.07 3.39
C ARG A 46 -10.13 -0.85 2.36
N ARG A 47 -11.25 -0.28 1.88
CA ARG A 47 -12.12 -0.95 0.91
C ARG A 47 -11.39 -1.26 -0.40
N MET A 48 -10.54 -0.34 -0.85
CA MET A 48 -9.69 -0.53 -2.03
C MET A 48 -8.78 -1.75 -1.83
N LEU A 49 -8.06 -1.81 -0.71
CA LEU A 49 -7.16 -2.93 -0.39
C LEU A 49 -7.91 -4.26 -0.25
N GLU A 50 -9.06 -4.27 0.42
CA GLU A 50 -9.91 -5.47 0.52
C GLU A 50 -10.31 -5.99 -0.87
N GLY A 51 -10.63 -5.08 -1.81
CA GLY A 51 -10.91 -5.42 -3.21
C GLY A 51 -9.70 -6.00 -3.95
N ASP A 52 -8.51 -5.44 -3.72
CA ASP A 52 -7.26 -5.96 -4.32
C ASP A 52 -6.98 -7.39 -3.86
N PHE A 53 -7.10 -7.69 -2.55
CA PHE A 53 -6.93 -9.04 -2.01
C PHE A 53 -8.04 -10.01 -2.43
N GLU A 54 -9.26 -9.53 -2.65
CA GLU A 54 -10.34 -10.36 -3.20
C GLU A 54 -10.01 -10.78 -4.65
N ALA A 55 -9.52 -9.84 -5.47
CA ALA A 55 -9.18 -10.07 -6.86
C ALA A 55 -7.85 -10.84 -7.04
N ILE A 56 -6.91 -10.68 -6.11
CA ILE A 56 -5.58 -11.29 -6.09
C ILE A 56 -5.33 -11.96 -4.73
N PRO A 57 -5.75 -13.22 -4.53
CA PRO A 57 -5.66 -13.88 -3.22
C PRO A 57 -4.23 -14.10 -2.72
N ASP A 58 -3.26 -14.20 -3.63
CA ASP A 58 -1.85 -14.37 -3.34
C ASP A 58 -1.07 -13.03 -3.39
N LEU A 59 -1.78 -11.89 -3.37
CA LEU A 59 -1.16 -10.58 -3.36
C LEU A 59 -0.21 -10.45 -2.17
N ARG A 60 1.01 -10.03 -2.47
CA ARG A 60 2.00 -9.71 -1.46
C ARG A 60 2.83 -8.52 -1.90
N PHE A 61 2.94 -7.55 -1.01
CA PHE A 61 3.75 -6.36 -1.19
C PHE A 61 5.19 -6.67 -0.76
N ASN A 62 6.11 -6.74 -1.73
CA ASN A 62 7.53 -6.97 -1.45
C ASN A 62 8.32 -5.70 -1.73
N ILE A 63 9.01 -5.17 -0.72
CA ILE A 63 9.84 -3.96 -0.87
C ILE A 63 11.17 -4.34 -1.53
N GLU A 64 11.43 -3.88 -2.76
CA GLU A 64 12.73 -4.01 -3.41
C GLU A 64 13.66 -2.85 -3.10
N LEU A 65 13.11 -1.63 -3.09
CA LEU A 65 13.85 -0.41 -2.77
C LEU A 65 12.99 0.46 -1.86
N LEU A 66 13.62 1.07 -0.86
CA LEU A 66 12.99 2.03 0.04
C LEU A 66 13.95 3.19 0.27
N ILE A 67 13.50 4.39 -0.08
CA ILE A 67 14.23 5.64 0.13
C ILE A 67 13.37 6.53 1.02
N SER A 68 13.96 7.04 2.10
CA SER A 68 13.31 7.98 3.00
C SER A 68 14.07 9.32 3.03
N GLU A 69 13.32 10.38 2.74
CA GLU A 69 13.73 11.78 2.85
C GLU A 69 12.62 12.53 3.58
N PRO A 70 12.68 12.62 4.93
CA PRO A 70 11.60 13.15 5.73
C PRO A 70 11.05 14.50 5.23
N PRO A 71 9.71 14.67 5.13
CA PRO A 71 8.67 13.74 5.61
C PRO A 71 8.24 12.68 4.59
N ARG A 72 8.97 12.51 3.50
CA ARG A 72 8.58 11.69 2.35
C ARG A 72 9.29 10.33 2.36
N VAL A 73 8.62 9.37 1.74
CA VAL A 73 9.14 8.03 1.47
C VAL A 73 8.76 7.64 0.06
N ALA A 74 9.69 6.99 -0.64
CA ALA A 74 9.47 6.39 -1.95
C ALA A 74 9.86 4.92 -1.86
N ALA A 75 9.06 4.05 -2.50
CA ALA A 75 9.29 2.62 -2.48
C ALA A 75 9.04 2.02 -3.85
N ARG A 76 9.94 1.12 -4.25
CA ARG A 76 9.71 0.22 -5.38
C ARG A 76 9.21 -1.10 -4.82
N LEU A 77 7.99 -1.48 -5.22
CA LEU A 77 7.35 -2.70 -4.77
C LEU A 77 7.31 -3.72 -5.90
N HIS A 78 7.64 -4.97 -5.58
CA HIS A 78 7.57 -6.10 -6.51
C HIS A 78 6.42 -7.03 -6.18
N PHE A 79 5.67 -7.39 -7.21
CA PHE A 79 4.48 -8.22 -7.12
C PHE A 79 4.65 -9.43 -8.03
N ASP A 80 4.73 -10.61 -7.41
CA ASP A 80 4.64 -11.89 -8.08
C ASP A 80 3.37 -12.56 -7.57
N CYS A 81 2.27 -12.40 -8.31
CA CYS A 81 0.94 -12.78 -7.88
C CYS A 81 0.07 -13.20 -9.08
N ARG A 82 -1.08 -13.81 -8.78
CA ARG A 82 -1.98 -14.45 -9.75
C ARG A 82 -3.40 -13.92 -9.59
N PRO A 83 -3.79 -12.98 -10.44
CA PRO A 83 -5.16 -12.47 -10.47
C PRO A 83 -6.19 -13.55 -10.79
N LYS A 84 -7.35 -13.50 -10.14
CA LYS A 84 -8.51 -14.36 -10.47
C LYS A 84 -9.14 -14.06 -11.83
N GLY A 85 -8.91 -12.87 -12.38
CA GLY A 85 -9.48 -12.41 -13.63
C GLY A 85 -8.66 -11.29 -14.26
N VAL A 86 -9.21 -10.63 -15.29
CA VAL A 86 -8.58 -9.43 -15.87
C VAL A 86 -8.59 -8.34 -14.81
N LEU A 87 -7.41 -8.01 -14.31
CA LEU A 87 -7.20 -6.80 -13.55
C LEU A 87 -6.86 -5.68 -14.51
N PHE A 88 -7.49 -4.53 -14.29
CA PHE A 88 -7.17 -3.26 -14.94
C PHE A 88 -7.36 -3.30 -16.46
N SER A 89 -8.49 -2.80 -16.94
CA SER A 89 -8.68 -2.56 -18.38
C SER A 89 -7.81 -1.41 -18.92
N GLU A 90 -7.05 -0.72 -18.08
CA GLU A 90 -6.05 0.27 -18.46
C GLU A 90 -4.97 0.35 -17.37
N ALA A 91 -3.70 0.30 -17.79
CA ALA A 91 -2.52 0.22 -16.93
C ALA A 91 -2.32 1.51 -16.12
N THR A 92 -2.57 1.50 -14.80
CA THR A 92 -2.27 2.70 -13.99
C THR A 92 -1.64 2.41 -12.61
N ILE A 93 -1.61 1.18 -12.10
CA ILE A 93 -1.33 1.01 -10.65
C ILE A 93 0.10 0.57 -10.29
N PHE A 94 0.92 0.07 -11.22
CA PHE A 94 2.28 -0.39 -10.87
C PHE A 94 3.43 0.50 -11.35
N ASP A 95 3.15 1.66 -11.97
CA ASP A 95 4.18 2.49 -12.62
C ASP A 95 4.49 3.79 -11.86
N SER A 96 4.54 3.73 -10.53
CA SER A 96 5.15 4.76 -9.71
C SER A 96 6.28 4.19 -8.87
N ALA A 97 7.32 3.74 -9.59
CA ALA A 97 8.68 3.58 -9.05
C ALA A 97 9.43 4.91 -9.07
#